data_AF-A0A934E4B4-F1
#
_entry.id   AF-A0A934E4B4-F1
#
_cell.length_a   1.000
_cell.length_b   1.000
_cell.length_c   1.000
_cell.angle_alpha   90.00
_cell.angle_beta   90.00
_cell.angle_gamma   90.00
#
_symmetry.space_group_name_H-M   'P 1'
#
loop_
_entity.id
_entity.type
_entity.pdbx_description
1 polymer ?
#
loop_
_entity_poly.entity_id
_entity_poly.type
_entity_poly.pdbx_seq_one_letter_code
_entity_poly.pdbx_strand_id
1 'polypeptide(L)'
;MNNIIIAALIGFSLGATGYIVFRFWLLPIGRYQRIKDQIAESIRHHELKLSGENAFQLSPDQAESCRKQSVALTDAYYDDLPHWYRMVLTNRKESPDDASKNLLALSGIRDPDHARNRILNIKKSLNLR
;
A
#
# COMPACT_ATOMS: atom_id res chain seq x y z
N MET A 1 50.71 -1.29 -8.78
CA MET A 1 50.03 -2.25 -7.86
C MET A 1 48.97 -1.58 -7.00
N ASN A 2 49.23 -0.41 -6.38
CA ASN A 2 48.26 0.29 -5.52
C ASN A 2 46.94 0.68 -6.21
N ASN A 3 46.97 1.15 -7.46
CA ASN A 3 45.75 1.62 -8.16
C ASN A 3 44.75 0.50 -8.44
N ILE A 4 45.22 -0.73 -8.68
CA ILE A 4 44.34 -1.90 -8.94
C ILE A 4 43.60 -2.29 -7.66
N ILE A 5 44.29 -2.26 -6.52
CA ILE A 5 43.69 -2.58 -5.21
C ILE A 5 42.64 -1.52 -4.84
N ILE A 6 42.93 -0.23 -5.07
CA ILE A 6 41.98 0.86 -4.84
C ILE A 6 40.75 0.71 -5.74
N ALA A 7 40.95 0.42 -7.04
CA ALA A 7 39.84 0.18 -7.96
C ALA A 7 38.98 -1.04 -7.54
N ALA A 8 39.62 -2.12 -7.11
CA ALA A 8 38.92 -3.30 -6.61
C ALA A 8 38.11 -3.02 -5.34
N LEU A 9 38.68 -2.25 -4.39
CA LEU A 9 37.99 -1.83 -3.16
C LEU A 9 36.78 -0.94 -3.45
N ILE A 10 36.92 0.00 -4.40
CA ILE A 10 35.81 0.88 -4.82
C ILE A 10 34.71 0.05 -5.49
N GLY A 11 35.06 -0.84 -6.43
CA GLY A 11 34.10 -1.70 -7.12
C GLY A 11 33.34 -2.61 -6.14
N PHE A 12 34.05 -3.21 -5.18
CA PHE A 12 33.43 -4.02 -4.14
C PHE A 12 32.50 -3.19 -3.24
N SER A 13 32.94 -2.01 -2.80
CA SER A 13 32.14 -1.13 -1.95
C SER A 13 30.88 -0.63 -2.66
N LEU A 14 30.98 -0.29 -3.94
CA LEU A 14 29.84 0.10 -4.78
C LEU A 14 28.86 -1.07 -4.97
N GLY A 15 29.35 -2.27 -5.21
CA GLY A 15 28.51 -3.47 -5.32
C GLY A 15 27.76 -3.78 -4.02
N ALA A 16 28.47 -3.78 -2.89
CA ALA A 16 27.89 -4.04 -1.58
C ALA A 16 26.86 -2.96 -1.18
N THR A 17 27.21 -1.69 -1.38
CA THR A 17 26.29 -0.56 -1.09
C THR A 17 25.08 -0.59 -2.01
N GLY A 18 25.27 -0.89 -3.30
CA GLY A 18 24.18 -1.02 -4.27
C GLY A 18 23.20 -2.12 -3.89
N TYR A 19 23.69 -3.27 -3.43
CA TYR A 19 22.83 -4.35 -2.95
C TYR A 19 22.02 -3.95 -1.73
N ILE A 20 22.63 -3.25 -0.75
CA ILE A 20 21.93 -2.74 0.44
C ILE A 20 20.82 -1.76 0.01
N VAL A 21 21.14 -0.77 -0.82
CA VAL A 21 20.16 0.20 -1.32
C VAL A 21 19.01 -0.50 -2.04
N PHE A 22 19.30 -1.46 -2.93
CA PHE A 22 18.27 -2.20 -3.63
C PHE A 22 17.39 -3.00 -2.66
N ARG A 23 18.01 -3.74 -1.73
CA ARG A 23 17.32 -4.64 -0.81
C ARG A 23 16.42 -3.92 0.19
N PHE A 24 16.86 -2.75 0.66
CA PHE A 24 16.18 -1.99 1.71
C PHE A 24 15.32 -0.84 1.21
N TRP A 25 15.50 -0.37 -0.03
CA TRP A 25 14.68 0.74 -0.56
C TRP A 25 13.76 0.28 -1.69
N LEU A 26 14.31 -0.33 -2.74
CA LEU A 26 13.52 -0.67 -3.94
C LEU A 26 12.49 -1.77 -3.67
N LEU A 27 12.88 -2.83 -2.95
CA LEU A 27 11.97 -3.94 -2.65
C LEU A 27 10.80 -3.53 -1.74
N PRO A 28 11.03 -2.83 -0.60
CA PRO A 28 9.93 -2.38 0.26
C PRO A 28 8.96 -1.42 -0.44
N ILE A 29 9.49 -0.47 -1.21
CA ILE A 29 8.65 0.47 -1.98
C ILE A 29 7.80 -0.31 -2.99
N GLY A 30 8.40 -1.27 -3.71
CA GLY A 30 7.69 -2.12 -4.65
C GLY A 30 6.58 -2.95 -3.98
N ARG A 31 6.81 -3.47 -2.77
CA ARG A 31 5.81 -4.23 -2.01
C ARG A 31 4.62 -3.34 -1.62
N TYR A 32 4.88 -2.14 -1.12
CA TYR A 32 3.83 -1.18 -0.80
C TYR A 32 2.98 -0.79 -2.01
N GLN A 33 3.63 -0.50 -3.15
CA GLN A 33 2.91 -0.17 -4.39
C GLN A 33 2.00 -1.32 -4.83
N ARG A 34 2.48 -2.58 -4.76
CA ARG A 34 1.64 -3.74 -5.07
C ARG A 34 0.43 -3.88 -4.17
N ILE A 35 0.58 -3.65 -2.86
CA ILE A 35 -0.53 -3.69 -1.90
C ILE A 35 -1.54 -2.58 -2.23
N LYS A 36 -1.05 -1.38 -2.55
CA LYS A 36 -1.87 -0.25 -2.98
C LYS A 36 -2.67 -0.58 -4.26
N ASP A 37 -2.03 -1.20 -5.24
CA ASP A 37 -2.70 -1.61 -6.48
C ASP A 37 -3.76 -2.70 -6.23
N GLN A 38 -3.48 -3.67 -5.36
CA GLN A 38 -4.45 -4.69 -4.95
C GLN A 38 -5.67 -4.08 -4.25
N ILE A 39 -5.44 -3.09 -3.39
CA ILE A 39 -6.51 -2.33 -2.73
C ILE A 39 -7.32 -1.58 -3.77
N ALA A 40 -6.68 -0.88 -4.70
CA ALA A 40 -7.35 -0.15 -5.77
C ALA A 40 -8.28 -1.06 -6.60
N GLU A 41 -7.80 -2.24 -6.99
CA GLU A 41 -8.61 -3.20 -7.74
C GLU A 41 -9.79 -3.74 -6.92
N SER A 42 -9.56 -4.09 -5.66
CA SER A 42 -10.66 -4.54 -4.78
C SER A 42 -11.74 -3.48 -4.58
N ILE A 43 -11.35 -2.22 -4.41
CA ILE A 43 -12.27 -1.08 -4.28
C ILE A 43 -13.07 -0.89 -5.55
N ARG A 44 -12.43 -0.99 -6.72
CA ARG A 44 -13.12 -0.89 -8.01
C ARG A 44 -14.19 -1.97 -8.16
N HIS A 45 -13.90 -3.19 -7.74
CA HIS A 45 -14.91 -4.26 -7.70
C HIS A 45 -16.06 -3.96 -6.74
N HIS A 46 -15.79 -3.36 -5.57
CA HIS A 46 -16.83 -2.96 -4.63
C HIS A 46 -17.70 -1.80 -5.16
N GLU A 47 -17.09 -0.84 -5.84
CA GLU A 47 -17.78 0.29 -6.48
C GLU A 47 -18.71 -0.16 -7.60
N LEU A 48 -18.28 -1.14 -8.40
CA LEU A 48 -19.13 -1.78 -9.43
C LEU A 48 -20.33 -2.47 -8.80
N LYS A 49 -20.16 -3.18 -7.67
CA LYS A 49 -21.27 -3.81 -6.95
C LYS A 49 -22.24 -2.78 -6.35
N LEU A 50 -21.73 -1.66 -5.83
CA LEU A 50 -22.54 -0.55 -5.30
C LEU A 50 -23.35 0.18 -6.36
N SER A 51 -22.87 0.17 -7.60
CA SER A 51 -23.60 0.76 -8.74
C SER A 51 -24.68 -0.16 -9.29
N GLY A 52 -24.67 -1.45 -8.93
CA GLY A 52 -25.73 -2.39 -9.28
C GLY A 52 -26.93 -2.26 -8.34
N GLU A 53 -28.12 -2.62 -8.81
CA GLU A 53 -29.39 -2.55 -8.05
C GLU A 53 -29.48 -3.53 -6.86
N ASN A 54 -28.42 -4.29 -6.57
CA ASN A 54 -28.42 -5.27 -5.49
C ASN A 54 -28.04 -4.62 -4.16
N ALA A 55 -28.68 -5.08 -3.08
CA ALA A 55 -28.31 -4.70 -1.72
C ALA A 55 -26.80 -4.93 -1.51
N PHE A 56 -26.08 -3.87 -1.15
CA PHE A 56 -24.64 -3.94 -0.95
C PHE A 56 -24.32 -4.88 0.21
N GLN A 57 -23.77 -6.04 -0.13
CA GLN A 57 -23.29 -6.99 0.87
C GLN A 57 -21.97 -7.60 0.41
N LEU A 58 -20.95 -7.41 1.24
CA LEU A 58 -19.67 -8.07 1.05
C LEU A 58 -19.84 -9.57 1.35
N SER A 59 -19.34 -10.40 0.45
CA SER A 59 -19.14 -11.82 0.76
C SER A 59 -18.19 -11.94 1.97
N PRO A 60 -18.32 -12.96 2.84
CA PRO A 60 -17.35 -13.23 3.90
C PRO A 60 -15.89 -13.17 3.41
N ASP A 61 -15.60 -13.73 2.23
CA ASP A 61 -14.26 -13.71 1.63
C ASP A 61 -13.77 -12.29 1.32
N GLN A 62 -14.69 -11.41 0.89
CA GLN A 62 -14.37 -10.02 0.57
C GLN A 62 -14.13 -9.20 1.84
N ALA A 63 -14.95 -9.41 2.87
CA ALA A 63 -14.74 -8.79 4.18
C ALA A 63 -13.41 -9.22 4.80
N GLU A 64 -13.05 -10.51 4.67
CA GLU A 64 -11.74 -11.02 5.10
C GLU A 64 -10.60 -10.41 4.30
N SER A 65 -10.75 -10.28 2.97
CA SER A 65 -9.77 -9.62 2.12
C SER A 65 -9.53 -8.18 2.54
N CYS A 66 -10.57 -7.39 2.81
CA CYS A 66 -10.42 -6.01 3.31
C CYS A 66 -9.66 -5.94 4.64
N ARG A 67 -9.88 -6.90 5.56
CA ARG A 67 -9.14 -6.99 6.83
C ARG A 67 -7.68 -7.31 6.58
N LYS A 68 -7.39 -8.30 5.74
CA LYS A 68 -6.01 -8.68 5.36
C LYS A 68 -5.28 -7.52 4.68
N GLN A 69 -5.93 -6.82 3.77
CA GLN A 69 -5.39 -5.63 3.10
C GLN A 69 -5.13 -4.47 4.06
N SER A 70 -6.02 -4.25 5.04
CA SER A 70 -5.84 -3.24 6.09
C SER A 70 -4.57 -3.49 6.92
N VAL A 71 -4.39 -4.74 7.37
CA VAL A 71 -3.19 -5.17 8.10
C VAL A 71 -1.95 -5.05 7.21
N ALA A 72 -1.98 -5.64 6.01
CA ALA A 72 -0.83 -5.61 5.09
C ALA A 72 -0.40 -4.19 4.71
N LEU A 73 -1.34 -3.26 4.55
CA LEU A 73 -1.04 -1.86 4.27
C LEU A 73 -0.33 -1.19 5.45
N THR A 74 -0.78 -1.49 6.67
CA THR A 74 -0.20 -0.95 7.91
C THR A 74 1.21 -1.50 8.12
N ASP A 75 1.39 -2.81 8.00
CA ASP A 75 2.71 -3.47 8.10
C ASP A 75 3.67 -2.95 7.04
N ALA A 76 3.22 -2.83 5.78
CA ALA A 76 4.07 -2.30 4.72
C ALA A 76 4.49 -0.84 4.99
N TYR A 77 3.61 -0.03 5.56
CA TYR A 77 3.89 1.37 5.88
C TYR A 77 4.81 1.53 7.10
N TYR A 78 4.60 0.78 8.19
CA TYR A 78 5.34 0.95 9.44
C TYR A 78 6.60 0.11 9.56
N ASP A 79 6.64 -1.09 8.95
CA ASP A 79 7.73 -2.03 9.14
C ASP A 79 8.67 -2.07 7.94
N ASP A 80 8.11 -2.03 6.73
CA ASP A 80 8.89 -2.20 5.50
C ASP A 80 9.38 -0.84 4.94
N LEU A 81 8.57 0.21 5.01
CA LEU A 81 8.85 1.47 4.31
C LEU A 81 9.98 2.29 4.95
N PRO A 82 10.99 2.72 4.16
CA PRO A 82 11.99 3.69 4.62
C PRO A 82 11.34 5.01 5.05
N HIS A 83 11.84 5.60 6.15
CA HIS A 83 11.30 6.85 6.71
C HIS A 83 11.22 8.00 5.68
N TRP A 84 12.24 8.15 4.83
CA TRP A 84 12.24 9.19 3.80
C TRP A 84 11.09 9.00 2.80
N TYR A 85 10.71 7.77 2.49
CA TYR A 85 9.61 7.49 1.58
C TYR A 85 8.25 7.77 2.24
N ARG A 86 8.12 7.59 3.56
CA ARG A 86 6.93 8.03 4.31
C ARG A 86 6.73 9.54 4.20
N MET A 87 7.81 10.33 4.26
CA MET A 87 7.73 11.78 4.01
C MET A 87 7.26 12.09 2.58
N VAL A 88 7.69 11.30 1.58
CA VAL A 88 7.19 11.43 0.21
C VAL A 88 5.67 11.17 0.15
N LEU A 89 5.17 10.15 0.87
CA LEU A 89 3.73 9.87 0.96
C LEU A 89 2.96 11.03 1.62
N THR A 90 3.49 11.59 2.71
CA THR A 90 2.90 12.77 3.37
C THR A 90 2.82 13.96 2.42
N ASN A 91 3.87 14.23 1.62
CA ASN A 91 3.86 15.27 0.60
C ASN A 91 2.81 15.01 -0.49
N ARG A 92 2.54 13.75 -0.82
CA ARG A 92 1.45 13.34 -1.73
C ARG A 92 0.06 13.37 -1.09
N LYS A 93 -0.03 13.76 0.19
CA LYS A 93 -1.24 13.73 1.02
C LYS A 93 -1.85 12.33 1.13
N GLU A 94 -1.01 11.30 1.01
CA GLU A 94 -1.41 9.92 1.21
C GLU A 94 -1.33 9.60 2.73
N SER A 95 -2.41 9.02 3.26
CA SER A 95 -2.54 8.56 4.63
C SER A 95 -2.90 7.07 4.65
N PRO A 96 -1.88 6.18 4.64
CA PRO A 96 -2.10 4.73 4.69
C PRO A 96 -2.85 4.28 5.95
N ASP A 97 -2.65 5.00 7.07
CA ASP A 97 -3.38 4.78 8.32
C ASP A 97 -4.88 5.03 8.20
N ASP A 98 -5.27 6.14 7.58
CA ASP A 98 -6.69 6.43 7.40
C ASP A 98 -7.32 5.46 6.41
N ALA A 99 -6.58 5.08 5.37
CA ALA A 99 -7.01 4.07 4.43
C ALA A 99 -7.22 2.70 5.10
N SER A 100 -6.29 2.24 5.95
CA SER A 100 -6.39 0.96 6.64
C SER A 100 -7.59 0.92 7.60
N LYS A 101 -7.85 2.01 8.34
CA LYS A 101 -9.04 2.16 9.18
C LYS A 101 -10.34 2.08 8.38
N ASN A 102 -10.41 2.78 7.23
CA ASN A 102 -11.61 2.75 6.40
C ASN A 102 -11.81 1.38 5.71
N LEU A 103 -10.73 0.68 5.33
CA LEU A 103 -10.81 -0.71 4.83
C LEU A 103 -11.33 -1.68 5.90
N LEU A 104 -10.84 -1.56 7.12
CA LEU A 104 -11.30 -2.39 8.23
C LEU A 104 -12.79 -2.14 8.53
N ALA A 105 -13.20 -0.86 8.56
CA ALA A 105 -14.60 -0.49 8.73
C ALA A 105 -15.49 -1.01 7.59
N LEU A 106 -15.01 -0.94 6.34
CA LEU A 106 -15.73 -1.44 5.17
C LEU A 106 -16.08 -2.93 5.32
N SER A 107 -15.20 -3.74 5.94
CA SER A 107 -15.44 -5.18 6.15
C SER A 107 -16.68 -5.52 6.98
N GLY A 108 -17.23 -4.58 7.75
CA GLY A 108 -18.39 -4.79 8.61
C GLY A 108 -19.67 -4.06 8.17
N ILE A 109 -19.61 -3.21 7.15
CA ILE A 109 -20.73 -2.36 6.76
C ILE A 109 -21.68 -3.13 5.84
N ARG A 110 -22.98 -3.00 6.12
CA ARG A 110 -24.09 -3.52 5.31
C ARG A 110 -24.90 -2.43 4.62
N ASP A 111 -24.70 -1.18 5.02
CA ASP A 111 -25.39 -0.03 4.45
C ASP A 111 -24.64 0.47 3.19
N PRO A 112 -25.29 0.49 2.01
CA PRO A 112 -24.67 0.93 0.76
C PRO A 112 -24.15 2.37 0.80
N ASP A 113 -24.84 3.30 1.47
CA ASP A 113 -24.44 4.71 1.50
C ASP A 113 -23.22 4.92 2.40
N HIS A 114 -23.19 4.25 3.54
CA HIS A 114 -22.00 4.23 4.39
C HIS A 114 -20.82 3.56 3.68
N ALA A 115 -21.05 2.48 2.94
CA ALA A 115 -20.00 1.80 2.17
C ALA A 115 -19.41 2.71 1.06
N ARG A 116 -20.27 3.42 0.33
CA ARG A 116 -19.84 4.41 -0.68
C ARG A 116 -18.95 5.49 -0.06
N ASN A 117 -19.37 6.06 1.07
CA ASN A 117 -18.57 7.06 1.79
C ASN A 117 -17.21 6.51 2.25
N ARG A 118 -17.15 5.25 2.71
CA ARG A 118 -15.88 4.61 3.08
C ARG A 118 -14.98 4.39 1.88
N ILE A 119 -15.52 3.93 0.75
CA ILE A 119 -14.76 3.77 -0.49
C ILE A 119 -14.17 5.10 -0.96
N LEU A 120 -14.97 6.18 -0.95
CA LEU A 120 -14.50 7.51 -1.30
C LEU A 120 -13.36 7.97 -0.38
N ASN A 121 -13.49 7.73 0.93
CA ASN A 121 -12.44 8.03 1.90
C ASN A 121 -11.16 7.22 1.64
N ILE A 122 -11.26 5.92 1.33
CA ILE A 122 -10.08 5.10 1.02
C ILE A 122 -9.40 5.62 -0.26
N LYS A 123 -10.16 5.92 -1.32
CA LYS A 123 -9.60 6.49 -2.55
C LYS A 123 -8.89 7.81 -2.29
N LYS A 124 -9.49 8.69 -1.49
CA LYS A 124 -8.89 9.97 -1.10
C LYS A 124 -7.61 9.77 -0.28
N SER A 125 -7.64 8.90 0.72
CA SER A 125 -6.51 8.63 1.62
C SER A 125 -5.33 7.96 0.90
N LEU A 126 -5.58 7.15 -0.13
CA LEU A 126 -4.52 6.51 -0.93
C LEU A 126 -4.20 7.26 -2.23
N ASN A 127 -4.87 8.40 -2.48
CA ASN A 127 -4.78 9.15 -3.73
C ASN A 127 -4.97 8.25 -4.97
N LEU A 128 -6.01 7.40 -4.92
CA LEU A 128 -6.41 6.52 -6.01
C LEU A 128 -7.34 7.28 -6.96
N ARG A 129 -7.10 7.13 -8.27
CA ARG A 129 -7.98 7.67 -9.33
C ARG A 129 -9.17 6.73 -9.54
#